data_AF-A0A2W7TT25-F1
#
_entry.id   AF-A0A2W7TT25-F1
#
_cell.length_a   1.000
_cell.length_b   1.000
_cell.length_c   1.000
_cell.angle_alpha   90.00
_cell.angle_beta   90.00
_cell.angle_gamma   90.00
#
_symmetry.space_group_name_H-M   'P 1'
#
loop_
_entity.id
_entity.type
_entity.pdbx_description
1 polymer ?
#
loop_
_entity_poly.entity_id
_entity_poly.type
_entity_poly.pdbx_seq_one_letter_code
_entity_poly.pdbx_strand_id
1 'polypeptide(L)'
;MSDLTSANTTTNKKSVSESGHAKNVANLQSLIAFVTAYGASYNPSKNALKLPQLTALATASQASLGDVVTKNTAFNNKTNERAEAFSNLKPLATRVVNALQITDATAKKVEDAKGFNQKLQGSNKSKKIETLTDPNAEAPKTISTSQQSFDQQIQHWAGLISVVQSETSYAPNETDLKVAALTAKQTDLTAKNNAVATAYTAISNSRIARNTLFYKEETGLLDVVADVKKYIKSIYGATSPQFAQVKGLKFSNKI
;
A
#
# COMPACT_ATOMS: atom_id res chain seq x y z
N MET A 1 -14.08 -46.61 -40.33
CA MET A 1 -13.71 -46.32 -38.94
C MET A 1 -12.31 -45.74 -38.99
N SER A 2 -12.21 -44.41 -38.89
CA SER A 2 -11.73 -43.67 -37.71
C SER A 2 -10.24 -43.32 -37.91
N ASP A 3 -9.75 -42.09 -37.77
CA ASP A 3 -10.35 -40.85 -37.28
C ASP A 3 -9.45 -39.68 -37.72
N LEU A 4 -10.04 -38.50 -37.90
CA LEU A 4 -9.30 -37.24 -38.04
C LEU A 4 -8.74 -36.86 -36.66
N THR A 5 -7.56 -36.24 -36.60
CA THR A 5 -7.34 -35.10 -35.68
C THR A 5 -6.14 -34.29 -36.13
N SER A 6 -6.42 -33.19 -36.82
CA SER A 6 -5.47 -32.08 -37.03
C SER A 6 -5.47 -31.23 -35.75
N ALA A 7 -4.33 -31.18 -35.06
CA ALA A 7 -4.18 -30.38 -33.84
C ALA A 7 -4.02 -28.90 -34.22
N ASN A 8 -5.14 -28.18 -34.22
CA ASN A 8 -5.17 -26.73 -34.36
C ASN A 8 -4.56 -26.08 -33.12
N THR A 9 -3.30 -25.66 -33.20
CA THR A 9 -2.61 -24.97 -32.11
C THR A 9 -2.87 -23.47 -32.24
N THR A 10 -3.95 -22.99 -31.64
CA THR A 10 -4.25 -21.55 -31.56
C THR A 10 -3.18 -20.88 -30.69
N THR A 11 -2.14 -20.31 -31.31
CA THR A 11 -1.20 -19.42 -30.62
C THR A 11 -1.96 -18.17 -30.20
N ASN A 12 -2.42 -18.14 -28.94
CA ASN A 12 -3.01 -16.97 -28.34
C ASN A 12 -1.92 -15.91 -28.16
N LYS A 13 -1.69 -15.08 -29.19
CA LYS A 13 -0.76 -13.96 -29.18
C LYS A 13 -1.29 -12.95 -28.17
N LYS A 14 -0.81 -13.02 -26.91
CA LYS A 14 -1.03 -11.94 -25.94
C LYS A 14 -0.51 -10.65 -26.57
N SER A 15 -1.42 -9.74 -26.92
CA SER A 15 -1.09 -8.38 -27.30
C SER A 15 -0.35 -7.72 -26.14
N VAL A 16 0.94 -7.46 -26.32
CA VAL A 16 1.77 -6.68 -25.37
C VAL A 16 1.45 -5.20 -25.59
N SER A 17 0.21 -4.80 -25.37
CA SER A 17 -0.11 -3.37 -25.35
C SER A 17 0.31 -2.83 -24.00
N GLU A 18 1.42 -2.08 -23.97
CA GLU A 18 1.75 -1.25 -22.81
C GLU A 18 0.55 -0.33 -22.51
N SER A 19 0.04 -0.41 -21.29
CA SER A 19 -1.10 0.37 -20.82
C SER A 19 -0.82 0.90 -19.41
N GLY A 20 -1.66 1.80 -18.93
CA GLY A 20 -1.55 2.40 -17.60
C GLY A 20 -1.17 3.88 -17.62
N HIS A 21 -1.06 4.46 -16.42
CA HIS A 21 -0.98 5.91 -16.25
C HIS A 21 0.24 6.55 -16.94
N ALA A 22 1.43 5.95 -16.81
CA ALA A 22 2.64 6.45 -17.47
C ALA A 22 2.49 6.47 -19.00
N LYS A 23 1.87 5.42 -19.57
CA LYS A 23 1.61 5.37 -21.01
C LYS A 23 0.60 6.42 -21.46
N ASN A 24 -0.44 6.68 -20.66
CA ASN A 24 -1.37 7.77 -20.93
C ASN A 24 -0.66 9.13 -20.95
N VAL A 25 0.28 9.39 -20.04
CA VAL A 25 1.07 10.64 -20.02
C VAL A 25 1.96 10.74 -21.26
N ALA A 26 2.68 9.67 -21.60
CA ALA A 26 3.51 9.63 -22.81
C ALA A 26 2.67 9.88 -24.09
N ASN A 27 1.48 9.27 -24.18
CA ASN A 27 0.59 9.48 -25.31
C ASN A 27 -0.02 10.89 -25.34
N LEU A 28 -0.25 11.52 -24.18
CA LEU A 28 -0.65 12.93 -24.09
C LEU A 28 0.47 13.84 -24.60
N GLN A 29 1.74 13.58 -24.26
CA GLN A 29 2.88 14.33 -24.79
C GLN A 29 2.98 14.20 -26.32
N SER A 30 2.82 12.99 -26.86
CA SER A 30 2.75 12.77 -28.32
C SER A 30 1.58 13.52 -28.96
N LEU A 31 0.40 13.51 -28.33
CA LEU A 31 -0.76 14.26 -28.81
C LEU A 31 -0.47 15.77 -28.84
N ILE A 32 0.14 16.31 -27.79
CA ILE A 32 0.55 17.73 -27.73
C ILE A 32 1.53 18.05 -28.86
N ALA A 33 2.53 17.21 -29.12
CA ALA A 33 3.49 17.43 -30.20
C ALA A 33 2.80 17.53 -31.57
N PHE A 34 1.84 16.64 -31.88
CA PHE A 34 1.05 16.75 -33.11
C PHE A 34 0.21 18.02 -33.16
N VAL A 35 -0.48 18.34 -32.07
CA VAL A 35 -1.30 19.54 -31.95
C VAL A 35 -0.47 20.82 -32.14
N THR A 36 0.74 20.88 -31.58
CA THR A 36 1.69 21.97 -31.80
C THR A 36 2.10 22.07 -33.27
N ALA A 37 2.39 20.94 -33.92
CA ALA A 37 2.78 20.90 -35.33
C ALA A 37 1.66 21.35 -36.29
N TYR A 38 0.39 21.21 -35.90
CA TYR A 38 -0.74 21.72 -36.69
C TYR A 38 -0.83 23.25 -36.73
N GLY A 39 -0.17 23.96 -35.80
CA GLY A 39 -0.09 25.42 -35.80
C GLY A 39 -1.48 26.08 -35.76
N ALA A 40 -1.67 27.14 -36.56
CA ALA A 40 -2.88 27.97 -36.55
C ALA A 40 -4.18 27.23 -36.90
N SER A 41 -4.09 26.07 -37.57
CA SER A 41 -5.27 25.23 -37.86
C SER A 41 -5.88 24.62 -36.58
N TYR A 42 -5.09 24.44 -35.54
CA TYR A 42 -5.57 23.99 -34.24
C TYR A 42 -5.93 25.20 -33.37
N ASN A 43 -7.20 25.55 -33.35
CA ASN A 43 -7.70 26.73 -32.64
C ASN A 43 -9.03 26.42 -31.90
N PRO A 44 -9.02 25.57 -30.85
CA PRO A 44 -10.24 25.20 -30.15
C PRO A 44 -10.78 26.36 -29.29
N SER A 45 -12.11 26.50 -29.27
CA SER A 45 -12.80 27.47 -28.41
C SER A 45 -12.82 27.02 -26.94
N LYS A 46 -13.01 25.72 -26.68
CA LYS A 46 -13.01 25.13 -25.32
C LYS A 46 -11.61 25.28 -24.69
N ASN A 47 -11.54 26.04 -23.58
CA ASN A 47 -10.28 26.39 -22.93
C ASN A 47 -9.41 25.16 -22.55
N ALA A 48 -10.03 24.08 -22.08
CA ALA A 48 -9.33 22.86 -21.69
C ALA A 48 -8.56 22.18 -22.83
N LEU A 49 -8.90 22.45 -24.10
CA LEU A 49 -8.23 21.86 -25.26
C LEU A 49 -7.09 22.73 -25.78
N LYS A 50 -6.92 23.95 -25.27
CA LYS A 50 -5.86 24.85 -25.76
C LYS A 50 -4.48 24.34 -25.33
N LEU A 51 -3.47 24.59 -26.17
CA LEU A 51 -2.09 24.12 -25.96
C LEU A 51 -1.50 24.40 -24.57
N PRO A 52 -1.67 25.61 -23.97
CA PRO A 52 -1.19 25.88 -22.62
C PRO A 52 -1.83 24.96 -21.57
N GLN A 53 -3.14 24.71 -21.66
CA GLN A 53 -3.88 23.84 -20.75
C GLN A 53 -3.48 22.36 -20.92
N LEU A 54 -3.28 21.90 -22.16
CA LEU A 54 -2.78 20.55 -22.42
C LEU A 54 -1.37 20.34 -21.85
N THR A 55 -0.48 21.34 -22.00
CA THR A 55 0.88 21.29 -21.47
C THR A 55 0.89 21.30 -19.94
N ALA A 56 0.03 22.12 -19.32
CA ALA A 56 -0.16 22.13 -17.87
C ALA A 56 -0.68 20.78 -17.36
N LEU A 57 -1.67 20.18 -18.05
CA LEU A 57 -2.20 18.86 -17.73
C LEU A 57 -1.12 17.77 -17.83
N ALA A 58 -0.29 17.79 -18.88
CA ALA A 58 0.82 16.84 -19.03
C ALA A 58 1.85 16.98 -17.91
N THR A 59 2.23 18.21 -17.56
CA THR A 59 3.17 18.50 -16.48
C THR A 59 2.64 18.03 -15.13
N ALA A 60 1.38 18.37 -14.80
CA ALA A 60 0.72 17.93 -13.58
C ALA A 60 0.60 16.40 -13.52
N SER A 61 0.30 15.76 -14.66
CA SER A 61 0.17 14.29 -14.73
C SER A 61 1.51 13.62 -14.46
N GLN A 62 2.60 14.10 -15.08
CA GLN A 62 3.95 13.59 -14.84
C GLN A 62 4.36 13.77 -13.37
N ALA A 63 4.12 14.94 -12.79
CA ALA A 63 4.40 15.22 -11.39
C ALA A 63 3.63 14.28 -10.45
N SER A 64 2.35 14.01 -10.73
CA SER A 64 1.53 13.10 -9.92
C SER A 64 2.04 11.65 -9.94
N LEU A 65 2.65 11.20 -11.04
CA LEU A 65 3.29 9.88 -11.11
C LEU A 65 4.53 9.82 -10.21
N GLY A 66 5.38 10.86 -10.28
CA GLY A 66 6.55 10.97 -9.41
C GLY A 66 6.17 11.02 -7.93
N ASP A 67 5.14 11.78 -7.57
CA ASP A 67 4.65 11.90 -6.19
C ASP A 67 4.15 10.55 -5.64
N VAL A 68 3.42 9.77 -6.43
CA VAL A 68 3.00 8.41 -6.04
C VAL A 68 4.20 7.50 -5.81
N VAL A 69 5.22 7.54 -6.69
CA VAL A 69 6.44 6.73 -6.53
C VAL A 69 7.17 7.12 -5.24
N THR A 70 7.44 8.40 -5.02
CA THR A 70 8.13 8.91 -3.83
C THR A 70 7.41 8.50 -2.55
N LYS A 71 6.08 8.70 -2.49
CA LYS A 71 5.28 8.35 -1.30
C LYS A 71 5.15 6.85 -1.10
N ASN A 72 5.16 6.05 -2.16
CA ASN A 72 5.19 4.59 -2.06
C ASN A 72 6.51 4.08 -1.48
N THR A 73 7.63 4.63 -1.94
CA THR A 73 8.95 4.33 -1.36
C THR A 73 9.01 4.72 0.11
N ALA A 74 8.51 5.90 0.48
CA ALA A 74 8.46 6.34 1.88
C ALA A 74 7.60 5.39 2.74
N PHE A 75 6.44 4.96 2.25
CA PHE A 75 5.59 3.99 2.94
C PHE A 75 6.27 2.63 3.15
N ASN A 76 6.94 2.12 2.12
CA ASN A 76 7.71 0.88 2.21
C ASN A 76 8.83 0.99 3.25
N ASN A 77 9.59 2.09 3.24
CA ASN A 77 10.65 2.34 4.21
C ASN A 77 10.11 2.36 5.64
N LYS A 78 8.99 3.06 5.90
CA LYS A 78 8.37 3.06 7.25
C LYS A 78 7.85 1.70 7.66
N THR A 79 7.35 0.90 6.72
CA THR A 79 6.94 -0.48 6.99
C THR A 79 8.13 -1.35 7.40
N ASN A 80 9.26 -1.21 6.71
CA ASN A 80 10.50 -1.92 7.03
C ASN A 80 11.08 -1.48 8.39
N GLU A 81 11.20 -0.17 8.62
CA GLU A 81 11.68 0.38 9.90
C GLU A 81 10.83 -0.13 11.08
N ARG A 82 9.50 -0.21 10.91
CA ARG A 82 8.61 -0.80 11.91
C ARG A 82 8.91 -2.29 12.11
N ALA A 83 8.97 -3.07 11.03
CA ALA A 83 9.26 -4.50 11.14
C ALA A 83 10.59 -4.78 11.85
N GLU A 84 11.65 -4.04 11.51
CA GLU A 84 12.96 -4.10 12.15
C GLU A 84 12.89 -3.78 13.64
N ALA A 85 12.18 -2.71 14.02
CA ALA A 85 12.06 -2.34 15.43
C ALA A 85 11.32 -3.39 16.26
N PHE A 86 10.35 -4.11 15.69
CA PHE A 86 9.64 -5.17 16.41
C PHE A 86 10.39 -6.53 16.42
N SER A 87 11.40 -6.71 15.56
CA SER A 87 12.09 -8.00 15.38
C SER A 87 12.65 -8.60 16.69
N ASN A 88 13.20 -7.76 17.57
CA ASN A 88 13.82 -8.20 18.82
C ASN A 88 12.90 -8.08 20.06
N LEU A 89 11.63 -7.69 19.88
CA LEU A 89 10.69 -7.49 21.00
C LEU A 89 10.42 -8.78 21.77
N LYS A 90 10.18 -9.88 21.05
CA LYS A 90 9.82 -11.18 21.64
C LYS A 90 10.97 -11.79 22.47
N PRO A 91 12.22 -11.87 21.98
CA PRO A 91 13.35 -12.31 22.81
C PRO A 91 13.59 -11.42 24.03
N LEU A 92 13.47 -10.09 23.87
CA LEU A 92 13.64 -9.15 24.97
C LEU A 92 12.58 -9.37 26.07
N ALA A 93 11.32 -9.58 25.70
CA ALA A 93 10.26 -9.88 26.66
C ALA A 93 10.52 -11.15 27.48
N THR A 94 11.04 -12.20 26.86
CA THR A 94 11.46 -13.40 27.58
C THR A 94 12.60 -13.10 28.57
N ARG A 95 13.60 -12.30 28.18
CA ARG A 95 14.68 -11.90 29.09
C ARG A 95 14.17 -11.08 30.27
N VAL A 96 13.23 -10.16 30.04
CA VAL A 96 12.61 -9.36 31.12
C VAL A 96 11.90 -10.26 32.13
N VAL A 97 11.12 -11.24 31.67
CA VAL A 97 10.45 -12.20 32.56
C VAL A 97 11.44 -13.03 33.37
N ASN A 98 12.54 -13.48 32.75
CA ASN A 98 13.57 -14.26 33.46
C ASN A 98 14.33 -13.40 34.48
N ALA A 99 14.62 -12.14 34.14
CA ALA A 99 15.22 -11.20 35.08
C ALA A 99 14.30 -10.91 36.28
N LEU A 100 12.97 -10.85 36.07
CA LEU A 100 12.01 -10.71 37.16
C LEU A 100 11.94 -11.94 38.07
N GLN A 101 12.17 -13.14 37.53
CA GLN A 101 12.11 -14.40 38.31
C GLN A 101 13.22 -14.55 39.35
N ILE A 102 14.33 -13.82 39.19
CA ILE A 102 15.48 -13.88 40.11
C ILE A 102 15.47 -12.74 41.13
N THR A 103 14.39 -11.97 41.21
CA THR A 103 14.19 -10.92 42.22
C THR A 103 13.29 -11.42 43.36
N ASP A 104 13.00 -10.58 44.34
CA ASP A 104 12.07 -10.88 45.44
C ASP A 104 10.58 -10.77 45.03
N ALA A 105 10.29 -10.80 43.72
CA ALA A 105 8.93 -10.71 43.20
C ALA A 105 8.06 -11.88 43.68
N THR A 106 6.83 -11.58 44.08
CA THR A 106 5.86 -12.64 44.43
C THR A 106 5.55 -13.53 43.23
N ALA A 107 5.18 -14.79 43.49
CA ALA A 107 4.79 -15.74 42.44
C ALA A 107 3.66 -15.20 41.53
N LYS A 108 2.69 -14.46 42.09
CA LYS A 108 1.60 -13.83 41.33
C LYS A 108 2.12 -12.75 40.37
N LYS A 109 3.06 -11.92 40.81
CA LYS A 109 3.65 -10.87 39.95
C LYS A 109 4.44 -11.48 38.78
N VAL A 110 5.16 -12.59 39.03
CA VAL A 110 5.84 -13.36 37.99
C VAL A 110 4.83 -13.99 37.01
N GLU A 111 3.69 -14.47 37.50
CA GLU A 111 2.61 -15.02 36.67
C GLU A 111 1.99 -13.94 35.76
N ASP A 112 1.74 -12.74 36.27
CA ASP A 112 1.26 -11.61 35.49
C ASP A 112 2.23 -11.25 34.35
N ALA A 113 3.54 -11.18 34.65
CA ALA A 113 4.57 -10.93 33.64
C ALA A 113 4.62 -12.04 32.57
N LYS A 114 4.51 -13.32 32.98
CA LYS A 114 4.40 -14.46 32.06
C LYS A 114 3.18 -14.35 31.17
N GLY A 115 2.03 -13.90 31.70
CA GLY A 115 0.81 -13.68 30.94
C GLY A 115 0.99 -12.67 29.81
N PHE A 116 1.63 -11.52 30.07
CA PHE A 116 1.95 -10.54 29.03
C PHE A 116 2.97 -11.07 28.01
N ASN A 117 4.01 -11.77 28.46
CA ASN A 117 4.98 -12.39 27.55
C ASN A 117 4.30 -13.42 26.64
N GLN A 118 3.41 -14.28 27.15
CA GLN A 118 2.67 -15.24 26.31
C GLN A 118 1.86 -14.55 25.22
N LYS A 119 1.21 -13.42 25.53
CA LYS A 119 0.49 -12.63 24.53
C LYS A 119 1.43 -12.02 23.48
N LEU A 120 2.62 -11.56 23.89
CA LEU A 120 3.66 -11.08 22.97
C LEU A 120 4.18 -12.19 22.05
N GLN A 121 4.45 -13.38 22.58
CA GLN A 121 4.91 -14.52 21.78
C GLN A 121 3.87 -14.93 20.73
N GLY A 122 2.59 -14.76 21.04
CA GLY A 122 1.48 -15.30 20.26
C GLY A 122 1.12 -16.70 20.74
N SER A 123 -0.14 -17.08 20.57
CA SER A 123 -0.65 -18.34 21.12
C SER A 123 0.02 -19.57 20.49
N ASN A 124 0.78 -20.33 21.29
CA ASN A 124 1.24 -21.69 20.96
C ASN A 124 0.18 -22.77 21.24
N LYS A 125 -1.00 -22.39 21.76
CA LYS A 125 -2.10 -23.34 21.95
C LYS A 125 -2.72 -23.60 20.58
N SER A 126 -2.30 -24.68 19.93
CA SER A 126 -3.02 -25.30 18.83
C SER A 126 -4.49 -25.32 19.22
N LYS A 127 -5.36 -24.62 18.47
CA LYS A 127 -6.80 -24.77 18.66
C LYS A 127 -7.08 -26.26 18.54
N LYS A 128 -7.66 -26.86 19.59
CA LYS A 128 -8.23 -28.20 19.50
C LYS A 128 -9.24 -28.11 18.35
N ILE A 129 -8.97 -28.76 17.23
CA ILE A 129 -9.94 -28.87 16.16
C ILE A 129 -11.09 -29.67 16.77
N GLU A 130 -12.24 -29.01 17.00
CA GLU A 130 -13.46 -29.75 17.30
C GLU A 130 -13.80 -30.53 16.03
N THR A 131 -13.50 -31.81 16.03
CA THR A 131 -13.96 -32.73 14.98
C THR A 131 -15.48 -32.78 15.04
N LEU A 132 -16.14 -32.33 13.98
CA LEU A 132 -17.56 -32.53 13.77
C LEU A 132 -17.86 -34.03 13.87
N THR A 133 -18.62 -34.44 14.88
CA THR A 133 -19.10 -35.83 15.04
C THR A 133 -20.36 -36.12 14.20
N ASP A 134 -20.95 -35.09 13.56
CA ASP A 134 -22.15 -35.18 12.75
C ASP A 134 -21.88 -34.65 11.32
N PRO A 135 -22.08 -35.45 10.26
CA PRO A 135 -21.92 -35.04 8.86
C PRO A 135 -22.85 -33.90 8.41
N ASN A 136 -23.92 -33.61 9.17
CA ASN A 136 -24.93 -32.61 8.83
C ASN A 136 -24.84 -31.32 9.68
N ALA A 137 -23.88 -31.23 10.61
CA ALA A 137 -23.70 -30.04 11.43
C ALA A 137 -22.96 -28.93 10.66
N GLU A 138 -23.44 -27.68 10.80
CA GLU A 138 -22.76 -26.51 10.24
C GLU A 138 -21.32 -26.44 10.75
N ALA A 139 -20.37 -26.15 9.85
CA ALA A 139 -18.97 -26.03 10.23
C ALA A 139 -18.81 -24.98 11.34
N PRO A 140 -18.08 -25.28 12.43
CA PRO A 140 -17.94 -24.35 13.54
C PRO A 140 -17.32 -23.04 13.04
N LYS A 141 -18.02 -21.93 13.30
CA LYS A 141 -17.54 -20.58 12.97
C LYS A 141 -16.30 -20.28 13.80
N THR A 142 -15.14 -20.44 13.20
CA THR A 142 -13.87 -20.16 13.86
C THR A 142 -13.52 -18.67 13.71
N ILE A 143 -13.71 -17.90 14.79
CA ILE A 143 -13.20 -16.52 14.84
C ILE A 143 -11.69 -16.53 15.13
N SER A 144 -10.94 -15.71 14.42
CA SER A 144 -9.53 -15.48 14.74
C SER A 144 -9.44 -14.67 16.03
N THR A 145 -8.75 -15.21 17.03
CA THR A 145 -8.53 -14.56 18.35
C THR A 145 -7.10 -14.05 18.50
N SER A 146 -6.35 -13.95 17.40
CA SER A 146 -4.94 -13.53 17.43
C SER A 146 -4.82 -12.07 17.87
N GLN A 147 -4.08 -11.83 18.96
CA GLN A 147 -3.74 -10.49 19.48
C GLN A 147 -2.33 -10.06 19.03
N GLN A 148 -1.94 -10.39 17.79
CA GLN A 148 -0.57 -10.20 17.29
C GLN A 148 -0.35 -8.91 16.48
N SER A 149 -1.32 -7.99 16.40
CA SER A 149 -1.09 -6.71 15.74
C SER A 149 0.00 -5.90 16.45
N PHE A 150 0.66 -5.00 15.73
CA PHE A 150 1.71 -4.14 16.30
C PHE A 150 1.18 -3.31 17.50
N ASP A 151 -0.05 -2.80 17.41
CA ASP A 151 -0.71 -2.10 18.52
C ASP A 151 -0.90 -3.00 19.74
N GLN A 152 -1.36 -4.24 19.55
CA GLN A 152 -1.54 -5.18 20.66
C GLN A 152 -0.21 -5.59 21.28
N GLN A 153 0.84 -5.80 20.47
CA GLN A 153 2.18 -6.04 20.97
C GLN A 153 2.71 -4.86 21.80
N ILE A 154 2.49 -3.61 21.38
CA ILE A 154 2.83 -2.43 22.18
C ILE A 154 2.07 -2.43 23.52
N GLN A 155 0.78 -2.75 23.52
CA GLN A 155 -0.03 -2.80 24.75
C GLN A 155 0.43 -3.91 25.71
N HIS A 156 0.74 -5.10 25.19
CA HIS A 156 1.26 -6.19 26.01
C HIS A 156 2.66 -5.90 26.55
N TRP A 157 3.51 -5.23 25.77
CA TRP A 157 4.80 -4.73 26.22
C TRP A 157 4.66 -3.70 27.34
N ALA A 158 3.73 -2.75 27.21
CA ALA A 158 3.40 -1.79 28.25
C ALA A 158 2.96 -2.46 29.56
N GLY A 159 2.12 -3.50 29.45
CA GLY A 159 1.70 -4.32 30.59
C GLY A 159 2.89 -4.99 31.28
N LEU A 160 3.81 -5.59 30.52
CA LEU A 160 5.03 -6.19 31.08
C LEU A 160 5.93 -5.15 31.77
N ILE A 161 6.10 -3.95 31.19
CA ILE A 161 6.84 -2.84 31.81
C ILE A 161 6.21 -2.44 33.14
N SER A 162 4.88 -2.29 33.18
CA SER A 162 4.15 -1.92 34.40
C SER A 162 4.40 -2.92 35.53
N VAL A 163 4.41 -4.23 35.22
CA VAL A 163 4.71 -5.27 36.21
C VAL A 163 6.12 -5.10 36.79
N VAL A 164 7.15 -4.94 35.94
CA VAL A 164 8.53 -4.79 36.44
C VAL A 164 8.77 -3.44 37.12
N GLN A 165 8.10 -2.36 36.70
CA GLN A 165 8.14 -1.07 37.39
C GLN A 165 7.53 -1.13 38.80
N SER A 166 6.52 -1.98 39.00
CA SER A 166 5.90 -2.18 40.30
C SER A 166 6.74 -3.04 41.26
N GLU A 167 7.84 -3.62 40.80
CA GLU A 167 8.72 -4.49 41.59
C GLU A 167 9.96 -3.75 42.04
N THR A 168 10.01 -3.38 43.31
CA THR A 168 11.14 -2.62 43.88
C THR A 168 12.46 -3.37 43.87
N SER A 169 12.44 -4.71 43.90
CA SER A 169 13.65 -5.55 43.80
C SER A 169 14.17 -5.70 42.37
N TYR A 170 13.46 -5.19 41.36
CA TYR A 170 13.87 -5.26 39.96
C TYR A 170 14.94 -4.21 39.64
N ALA A 171 16.21 -4.59 39.83
CA ALA A 171 17.37 -3.73 39.60
C ALA A 171 18.43 -4.42 38.71
N PRO A 172 18.13 -4.69 37.41
CA PRO A 172 19.07 -5.37 36.52
C PRO A 172 20.30 -4.50 36.21
N ASN A 173 21.45 -5.16 36.05
CA ASN A 173 22.70 -4.50 35.67
C ASN A 173 22.77 -4.23 34.16
N GLU A 174 22.17 -5.11 33.36
CA GLU A 174 22.12 -5.04 31.92
C GLU A 174 21.32 -3.83 31.45
N THR A 175 21.97 -2.95 30.68
CA THR A 175 21.39 -1.68 30.24
C THR A 175 20.06 -1.83 29.51
N ASP A 176 19.90 -2.88 28.70
CA ASP A 176 18.69 -3.11 27.90
C ASP A 176 17.51 -3.68 28.70
N LEU A 177 17.75 -4.18 29.92
CA LEU A 177 16.71 -4.67 30.84
C LEU A 177 16.26 -3.61 31.85
N LYS A 178 16.98 -2.49 31.97
CA LYS A 178 16.58 -1.39 32.85
C LYS A 178 15.26 -0.79 32.38
N VAL A 179 14.38 -0.46 33.33
CA VAL A 179 13.06 0.15 33.08
C VAL A 179 13.12 1.31 32.08
N ALA A 180 14.11 2.21 32.22
CA ALA A 180 14.28 3.33 31.30
C ALA A 180 14.49 2.90 29.83
N ALA A 181 15.27 1.85 29.59
CA ALA A 181 15.49 1.29 28.25
C ALA A 181 14.23 0.59 27.72
N LEU A 182 13.49 -0.11 28.58
CA LEU A 182 12.23 -0.76 28.20
C LEU A 182 11.15 0.26 27.79
N THR A 183 11.03 1.35 28.56
CA THR A 183 10.13 2.47 28.23
C THR A 183 10.56 3.17 26.95
N ALA A 184 11.86 3.42 26.76
CA ALA A 184 12.37 3.99 25.51
C ALA A 184 12.03 3.08 24.31
N LYS A 185 12.14 1.76 24.48
CA LYS A 185 11.71 0.78 23.47
C LYS A 185 10.22 0.90 23.17
N GLN A 186 9.36 1.02 24.18
CA GLN A 186 7.91 1.20 23.99
C GLN A 186 7.59 2.47 23.19
N THR A 187 8.26 3.58 23.50
CA THR A 187 8.12 4.85 22.78
C THR A 187 8.55 4.72 21.33
N ASP A 188 9.69 4.07 21.07
CA ASP A 188 10.17 3.82 19.70
C ASP A 188 9.19 2.98 18.87
N LEU A 189 8.67 1.89 19.44
CA LEU A 189 7.69 1.02 18.79
C LEU A 189 6.41 1.79 18.43
N THR A 190 5.92 2.61 19.38
CA THR A 190 4.73 3.45 19.17
C THR A 190 4.96 4.48 18.07
N ALA A 191 6.09 5.18 18.10
CA ALA A 191 6.45 6.17 17.09
C ALA A 191 6.55 5.55 15.69
N LYS A 192 7.22 4.40 15.56
CA LYS A 192 7.34 3.71 14.26
C LYS A 192 6.02 3.13 13.77
N ASN A 193 5.14 2.65 14.66
CA ASN A 193 3.81 2.21 14.25
C ASN A 193 2.96 3.36 13.71
N ASN A 194 2.98 4.51 14.39
CA ASN A 194 2.28 5.72 13.94
C ASN A 194 2.84 6.27 12.63
N ALA A 195 4.16 6.23 12.43
CA ALA A 195 4.80 6.67 11.20
C ALA A 195 4.32 5.90 9.97
N VAL A 196 4.03 4.60 10.10
CA VAL A 196 3.43 3.80 9.01
C VAL A 196 2.03 4.29 8.67
N ALA A 197 1.20 4.58 9.67
CA ALA A 197 -0.15 5.10 9.44
C ALA A 197 -0.11 6.45 8.71
N THR A 198 0.78 7.36 9.11
CA THR A 198 0.98 8.65 8.43
C THR A 198 1.45 8.46 6.98
N ALA A 199 2.44 7.58 6.74
CA ALA A 199 2.94 7.32 5.40
C ALA A 199 1.89 6.66 4.49
N TYR A 200 1.06 5.76 5.04
CA TYR A 200 -0.07 5.16 4.33
C TYR A 200 -1.10 6.21 3.89
N THR A 201 -1.45 7.13 4.78
CA THR A 201 -2.36 8.25 4.45
C THR A 201 -1.77 9.11 3.33
N ALA A 202 -0.46 9.39 3.38
CA ALA A 202 0.21 10.19 2.35
C ALA A 202 0.13 9.54 0.95
N ILE A 203 0.46 8.25 0.83
CA ILE A 203 0.36 7.53 -0.46
C ILE A 203 -1.09 7.35 -0.92
N SER A 204 -2.03 7.14 0.00
CA SER A 204 -3.46 7.07 -0.33
C SER A 204 -3.93 8.39 -0.98
N ASN A 205 -3.60 9.52 -0.37
CA ASN A 205 -3.96 10.84 -0.88
C ASN A 205 -3.29 11.16 -2.22
N SER A 206 -2.04 10.73 -2.46
CA SER A 206 -1.41 10.94 -3.78
C SER A 206 -2.06 10.10 -4.87
N ARG A 207 -2.47 8.86 -4.57
CA ARG A 207 -3.24 8.02 -5.49
C ARG A 207 -4.60 8.64 -5.82
N ILE A 208 -5.29 9.21 -4.84
CA ILE A 208 -6.55 9.96 -5.06
C ILE A 208 -6.28 11.15 -5.99
N ALA A 209 -5.31 12.01 -5.68
CA ALA A 209 -4.98 13.18 -6.49
C ALA A 209 -4.65 12.82 -7.95
N ARG A 210 -3.82 11.77 -8.15
CA ARG A 210 -3.53 11.22 -9.49
C ARG A 210 -4.80 10.74 -10.18
N ASN A 211 -5.64 9.97 -9.49
CA ASN A 211 -6.87 9.44 -10.10
C ASN A 211 -7.84 10.56 -10.48
N THR A 212 -7.99 11.59 -9.64
CA THR A 212 -8.77 12.80 -9.97
C THR A 212 -8.23 13.46 -11.23
N LEU A 213 -6.92 13.64 -11.36
CA LEU A 213 -6.33 14.26 -12.54
C LEU A 213 -6.55 13.46 -13.83
N PHE A 214 -6.59 12.13 -13.74
CA PHE A 214 -6.73 11.26 -14.91
C PHE A 214 -8.19 11.01 -15.30
N TYR A 215 -9.08 10.91 -14.32
CA TYR A 215 -10.40 10.28 -14.47
C TYR A 215 -11.56 11.15 -13.99
N LYS A 216 -11.33 12.37 -13.52
CA LYS A 216 -12.44 13.28 -13.19
C LYS A 216 -13.28 13.54 -14.44
N GLU A 217 -14.59 13.47 -14.29
CA GLU A 217 -15.52 13.74 -15.38
C GLU A 217 -15.28 15.14 -15.99
N GLU A 218 -15.37 15.21 -17.32
CA GLU A 218 -15.22 16.37 -18.20
C GLU A 218 -13.84 17.05 -18.22
N THR A 219 -13.06 16.87 -17.17
CA THR A 219 -11.85 17.67 -16.87
C THR A 219 -10.60 16.81 -16.67
N GLY A 220 -10.78 15.51 -16.44
CA GLY A 220 -9.69 14.55 -16.33
C GLY A 220 -9.04 14.27 -17.68
N LEU A 221 -7.81 13.76 -17.62
CA LEU A 221 -6.99 13.48 -18.80
C LEU A 221 -7.74 12.70 -19.88
N LEU A 222 -8.46 11.64 -19.52
CA LEU A 222 -9.15 10.79 -20.50
C LEU A 222 -10.23 11.54 -21.30
N ASP A 223 -11.00 12.40 -20.64
CA ASP A 223 -12.08 13.15 -21.28
C ASP A 223 -11.51 14.30 -22.13
N VAL A 224 -10.51 15.00 -21.61
CA VAL A 224 -9.81 16.06 -22.34
C VAL A 224 -9.20 15.51 -23.64
N VAL A 225 -8.48 14.37 -23.59
CA VAL A 225 -7.87 13.81 -24.81
C VAL A 225 -8.92 13.26 -25.79
N ALA A 226 -10.05 12.75 -25.29
CA ALA A 226 -11.15 12.34 -26.15
C ALA A 226 -11.72 13.54 -26.92
N ASP A 227 -11.90 14.68 -26.26
CA ASP A 227 -12.38 15.91 -26.88
C ASP A 227 -11.35 16.54 -27.84
N VAL A 228 -10.05 16.51 -27.51
CA VAL A 228 -9.00 16.93 -28.46
C VAL A 228 -9.09 16.11 -29.75
N LYS A 229 -9.26 14.80 -29.67
CA LYS A 229 -9.38 13.94 -30.86
C LYS A 229 -10.65 14.22 -31.65
N LYS A 230 -11.77 14.50 -30.99
CA LYS A 230 -13.02 14.91 -31.66
C LYS A 230 -12.82 16.24 -32.39
N TYR A 231 -12.15 17.21 -31.77
CA TYR A 231 -11.87 18.49 -32.40
C TYR A 231 -10.96 18.35 -33.62
N ILE A 232 -9.88 17.56 -33.54
CA ILE A 232 -9.02 17.26 -34.69
C ILE A 232 -9.83 16.60 -35.81
N LYS A 233 -10.72 15.65 -35.45
CA LYS A 233 -11.63 15.03 -36.42
C LYS A 233 -12.58 16.04 -37.06
N SER A 234 -13.07 17.04 -36.34
CA SER A 234 -14.03 18.01 -36.89
C SER A 234 -13.38 18.97 -37.89
N ILE A 235 -12.14 19.40 -37.64
CA ILE A 235 -11.46 20.37 -38.52
C ILE A 235 -10.79 19.71 -39.74
N TYR A 236 -10.37 18.45 -39.64
CA TYR A 236 -9.68 17.75 -40.75
C TYR A 236 -10.52 16.64 -41.41
N GLY A 237 -11.54 16.13 -40.74
CA GLY A 237 -12.32 14.97 -41.19
C GLY A 237 -11.76 13.62 -40.71
N ALA A 238 -12.62 12.61 -40.67
CA ALA A 238 -12.33 11.29 -40.08
C ALA A 238 -11.34 10.42 -40.88
N THR A 239 -11.13 10.71 -42.16
CA THR A 239 -10.22 9.99 -43.06
C THR A 239 -8.90 10.74 -43.29
N SER A 240 -8.72 11.89 -42.65
CA SER A 240 -7.52 12.72 -42.83
C SER A 240 -6.25 12.08 -42.27
N PRO A 241 -5.08 12.35 -42.87
CA PRO A 241 -3.79 11.99 -42.31
C PRO A 241 -3.57 12.53 -40.88
N GLN A 242 -4.01 13.77 -40.61
CA GLN A 242 -3.90 14.43 -39.31
C GLN A 242 -4.72 13.70 -38.23
N PHE A 243 -5.95 13.28 -38.56
CA PHE A 243 -6.71 12.46 -37.62
C PHE A 243 -6.08 11.06 -37.44
N ALA A 244 -5.51 10.47 -38.49
CA ALA A 244 -4.82 9.18 -38.40
C ALA A 244 -3.63 9.21 -37.42
N GLN A 245 -2.85 10.29 -37.40
CA GLN A 245 -1.72 10.48 -36.47
C GLN A 245 -2.14 10.36 -35.00
N VAL A 246 -3.29 10.94 -34.64
CA VAL A 246 -3.76 10.97 -33.24
C VAL A 246 -4.71 9.82 -32.89
N LYS A 247 -5.37 9.21 -33.87
CA LYS A 247 -6.30 8.09 -33.69
C LYS A 247 -5.62 6.88 -33.03
N GLY A 248 -4.37 6.61 -33.39
CA GLY A 248 -3.58 5.49 -32.88
C GLY A 248 -3.20 5.58 -31.40
N LEU A 249 -3.10 6.79 -30.86
CA LEU A 249 -2.69 7.01 -29.45
C LEU A 249 -3.74 6.43 -28.49
N LYS A 250 -3.41 5.39 -27.73
CA LYS A 250 -4.37 4.72 -26.84
C LYS A 250 -4.35 5.35 -25.45
N PHE A 251 -5.54 5.62 -24.91
CA PHE A 251 -5.70 6.08 -23.54
C PHE A 251 -6.64 5.10 -22.82
N SER A 252 -6.25 4.60 -21.66
CA SER A 252 -7.00 3.57 -20.94
C SER A 252 -7.18 3.90 -19.47
N ASN A 253 -8.31 3.47 -18.90
CA ASN A 253 -8.55 3.45 -17.46
C ASN A 253 -8.05 2.16 -16.77
N LYS A 254 -7.64 1.16 -17.56
CA LYS A 254 -7.03 -0.07 -17.06
C LYS A 254 -5.68 0.27 -16.43
N ILE A 255 -5.58 -0.02 -15.13
CA ILE A 255 -4.37 0.07 -14.30
C ILE A 255 -3.62 -1.25 -14.43
#